data_AF-A0A8H7ZB91-F1
#
_entry.id   AF-A0A8H7ZB91-F1
#
_cell.length_a   1.000
_cell.length_b   1.000
_cell.length_c   1.000
_cell.angle_alpha   90.00
_cell.angle_beta   90.00
_cell.angle_gamma   90.00
#
_symmetry.space_group_name_H-M   'P 1'
#
loop_
_entity.id
_entity.type
_entity.pdbx_description
1 polymer ?
#
loop_
_entity_poly.entity_id
_entity_poly.type
_entity_poly.pdbx_seq_one_letter_code
_entity_poly.pdbx_strand_id
1 'polypeptide(L)'
;MTPVFHASAVAPYAEPLWHSCDSSPYYNESHKKLRLFVRDYVENHLKPHAEEYEKQGFIPPEALKLYVEKGFAITKPTKREYMGGLSLPAGIDPEDWDVFHNLVTTDELNRVGYTGVLWGLFGGNTIGCPPILNFGNEAQKLKYSPKVSRGEIRFCLGITEPDAGSDVANIRTTAKRSGNKYIVNGAKKWITNGIWAHYCTAAVRTGGKGRGGISLLIIPLAAKGVTRRRMENSGVNASGSTFIEFDDVEVPAENLIGIENDGFRYIMSSKSPMPIDSPFHFSHSYHDKTNIPSRKPT
;
A
#
# COMPACT_ATOMS: atom_id res chain seq x y z
N MET A 1 -48.60 -9.29 -23.60
CA MET A 1 -47.90 -8.47 -22.58
C MET A 1 -46.72 -9.28 -22.09
N THR A 2 -45.50 -8.80 -22.31
CA THR A 2 -44.29 -9.44 -21.75
C THR A 2 -44.25 -9.13 -20.25
N PRO A 3 -44.02 -10.11 -19.36
CA PRO A 3 -43.93 -9.83 -17.93
C PRO A 3 -42.71 -8.93 -17.70
N VAL A 4 -42.92 -7.73 -17.16
CA VAL A 4 -41.84 -6.90 -16.64
C VAL A 4 -41.44 -7.49 -15.30
N PHE A 5 -40.25 -8.07 -15.23
CA PHE A 5 -39.69 -8.56 -13.98
C PHE A 5 -39.40 -7.34 -13.08
N HIS A 6 -40.23 -7.13 -12.06
CA HIS A 6 -39.88 -6.24 -10.97
C HIS A 6 -39.02 -7.02 -9.98
N ALA A 7 -37.71 -6.79 -10.01
CA ALA A 7 -36.82 -7.29 -8.96
C ALA A 7 -37.23 -6.63 -7.62
N SER A 8 -38.02 -7.34 -6.82
CA SER A 8 -38.34 -6.92 -5.46
C SER A 8 -37.13 -7.13 -4.56
N ALA A 9 -36.70 -6.07 -3.88
CA ALA A 9 -35.53 -5.99 -3.02
C ALA A 9 -34.20 -6.29 -3.74
N VAL A 10 -33.18 -5.50 -3.43
CA VAL A 10 -31.80 -5.76 -3.83
C VAL A 10 -31.52 -7.22 -3.49
N ALA A 11 -31.25 -8.06 -4.50
CA ALA A 11 -30.79 -9.42 -4.24
C ALA A 11 -29.63 -9.29 -3.26
N PRO A 12 -29.70 -9.89 -2.06
CA PRO A 12 -28.65 -9.70 -1.07
C PRO A 12 -27.33 -10.06 -1.76
N TYR A 13 -26.31 -9.23 -1.57
CA TYR A 13 -24.96 -9.63 -1.95
C TYR A 13 -24.75 -11.05 -1.42
N ALA A 14 -24.25 -11.94 -2.28
CA ALA A 14 -23.91 -13.28 -1.83
C ALA A 14 -22.86 -13.11 -0.73
N GLU A 15 -23.29 -13.32 0.51
CA GLU A 15 -22.43 -13.22 1.67
C GLU A 15 -21.45 -14.39 1.66
N PRO A 16 -20.17 -14.18 1.96
CA PRO A 16 -19.19 -15.24 1.89
C PRO A 16 -19.47 -16.27 2.98
N LEU A 17 -19.47 -17.56 2.59
CA LEU A 17 -19.92 -18.67 3.45
C LEU A 17 -19.20 -18.76 4.80
N TRP A 18 -17.97 -18.23 4.89
CA TRP A 18 -17.11 -18.41 6.06
C TRP A 18 -17.69 -17.87 7.37
N HIS A 19 -18.53 -16.82 7.33
CA HIS A 19 -19.12 -16.27 8.55
C HIS A 19 -20.50 -16.87 8.87
N SER A 20 -21.11 -17.58 7.92
CA SER A 20 -22.36 -18.33 8.11
C SER A 20 -22.12 -19.79 8.50
N CYS A 21 -20.88 -20.28 8.40
CA CYS A 21 -20.52 -21.61 8.87
C CYS A 21 -20.30 -21.61 10.40
N ASP A 22 -20.87 -22.62 11.07
CA ASP A 22 -20.77 -22.77 12.53
C ASP A 22 -19.34 -23.08 13.02
N SER A 23 -18.47 -23.56 12.13
CA SER A 23 -17.06 -23.83 12.45
C SER A 23 -16.13 -23.50 11.29
N SER A 24 -14.97 -22.94 11.61
CA SER A 24 -13.88 -22.69 10.67
C SER A 24 -12.53 -22.85 11.38
N PRO A 25 -11.53 -23.50 10.76
CA PRO A 25 -10.17 -23.53 11.30
C PRO A 25 -9.42 -22.19 11.13
N TYR A 26 -10.00 -21.24 10.38
CA TYR A 26 -9.38 -19.97 10.03
C TYR A 26 -10.06 -18.74 10.64
N TYR A 27 -11.36 -18.85 10.94
CA TYR A 27 -12.16 -17.72 11.41
C TYR A 27 -12.75 -18.04 12.78
N ASN A 28 -12.72 -17.07 13.67
CA ASN A 28 -13.22 -17.15 15.03
C ASN A 28 -14.11 -15.92 15.33
N GLU A 29 -14.51 -15.74 16.59
CA GLU A 29 -15.38 -14.63 16.99
C GLU A 29 -14.76 -13.23 16.82
N SER A 30 -13.44 -13.07 16.94
CA SER A 30 -12.79 -11.77 16.71
C SER A 30 -12.93 -11.34 15.25
N HIS A 31 -12.84 -12.27 14.31
CA HIS A 31 -13.09 -12.03 12.89
C HIS A 31 -14.53 -11.61 12.60
N LYS A 32 -15.51 -12.28 13.23
CA LYS A 32 -16.93 -11.94 13.07
C LYS A 32 -17.24 -10.56 13.66
N LYS A 33 -16.68 -10.26 14.84
CA LYS A 33 -16.79 -8.94 15.48
C LYS A 33 -16.18 -7.85 14.59
N LEU A 34 -14.99 -8.09 14.04
CA LEU A 34 -14.33 -7.18 13.11
C LEU A 34 -15.18 -6.92 11.87
N ARG A 35 -15.72 -7.98 11.26
CA ARG A 35 -16.58 -7.89 10.08
C ARG A 35 -17.75 -6.93 10.31
N LEU A 36 -18.48 -7.11 11.42
CA LEU A 36 -19.62 -6.25 11.75
C LEU A 36 -19.19 -4.79 11.98
N PHE A 37 -18.06 -4.58 12.64
CA PHE A 37 -17.51 -3.23 12.87
C PHE A 37 -17.12 -2.53 11.56
N VAL A 38 -16.42 -3.22 10.66
CA VAL A 38 -16.01 -2.65 9.37
C VAL A 38 -17.24 -2.40 8.49
N ARG A 39 -18.21 -3.32 8.50
CA ARG A 39 -19.46 -3.17 7.75
C ARG A 39 -20.27 -1.96 8.18
N ASP A 40 -20.42 -1.76 9.49
CA ASP A 40 -21.06 -0.57 10.06
C ASP A 40 -20.36 0.70 9.56
N TYR A 41 -19.03 0.74 9.63
CA TYR A 41 -18.27 1.87 9.10
C TYR A 41 -18.53 2.13 7.61
N VAL A 42 -18.50 1.07 6.79
CA VAL A 42 -18.67 1.20 5.34
C VAL A 42 -20.07 1.66 4.98
N GLU A 43 -21.11 1.01 5.51
CA GLU A 43 -22.51 1.30 5.15
C GLU A 43 -22.97 2.66 5.69
N ASN A 44 -22.53 3.06 6.90
CA ASN A 44 -23.04 4.26 7.55
C ASN A 44 -22.15 5.50 7.38
N HIS A 45 -20.85 5.34 7.11
CA HIS A 45 -19.91 6.48 7.10
C HIS A 45 -19.16 6.68 5.78
N LEU A 46 -19.08 5.66 4.90
CA LEU A 46 -18.30 5.77 3.67
C LEU A 46 -19.17 5.73 2.42
N LYS A 47 -19.97 4.67 2.27
CA LYS A 47 -20.81 4.40 1.10
C LYS A 47 -21.80 5.53 0.78
N PRO A 48 -22.45 6.21 1.75
CA PRO A 48 -23.35 7.33 1.44
C PRO A 48 -22.68 8.51 0.74
N HIS A 49 -21.35 8.64 0.85
CA HIS A 49 -20.58 9.75 0.30
C HIS A 49 -19.65 9.35 -0.85
N ALA A 50 -19.52 8.04 -1.11
CA ALA A 50 -18.47 7.51 -1.97
C ALA A 50 -18.56 7.99 -3.43
N GLU A 51 -19.77 8.11 -3.97
CA GLU A 51 -19.98 8.62 -5.32
C GLU A 51 -19.54 10.09 -5.44
N GLU A 52 -19.88 10.92 -4.44
CA GLU A 52 -19.50 12.34 -4.41
C GLU A 52 -17.98 12.48 -4.31
N TYR A 53 -17.34 11.68 -3.47
CA TYR A 53 -15.89 11.67 -3.32
C TYR A 53 -15.17 11.34 -4.63
N GLU A 54 -15.68 10.38 -5.42
CA GLU A 54 -15.15 10.09 -6.74
C GLU A 54 -15.37 11.23 -7.74
N LYS A 55 -16.57 11.82 -7.75
CA LYS A 55 -16.88 12.96 -8.63
C LYS A 55 -15.98 14.16 -8.37
N GLN A 56 -15.84 14.58 -7.12
CA GLN A 56 -14.98 15.71 -6.74
C GLN A 56 -13.48 15.35 -6.80
N GLY A 57 -13.14 14.06 -6.75
CA GLY A 57 -11.77 13.57 -6.86
C GLY A 57 -10.93 13.68 -5.59
N PHE A 58 -11.51 13.89 -4.41
CA PHE A 58 -10.75 13.87 -3.17
C PHE A 58 -11.60 13.40 -2.00
N ILE A 59 -10.92 12.97 -0.93
CA ILE A 59 -11.55 12.59 0.32
C ILE A 59 -11.48 13.77 1.30
N PRO A 60 -12.62 14.20 1.87
CA PRO A 60 -12.62 15.26 2.86
C PRO A 60 -11.82 14.88 4.13
N PRO A 61 -11.18 15.86 4.81
CA PRO A 61 -10.39 15.61 6.01
C PRO A 61 -11.14 14.90 7.14
N GLU A 62 -12.44 15.16 7.29
CA GLU A 62 -13.31 14.55 8.30
C GLU A 62 -13.47 13.03 8.10
N ALA A 63 -13.58 12.58 6.84
CA ALA A 63 -13.67 11.16 6.52
C ALA A 63 -12.34 10.43 6.82
N LEU A 64 -11.21 11.10 6.53
CA LEU A 64 -9.88 10.60 6.91
C LEU A 64 -9.69 10.56 8.43
N LYS A 65 -10.15 11.58 9.15
CA LYS A 65 -10.09 11.63 10.62
C LYS A 65 -10.86 10.46 11.22
N LEU A 66 -12.08 10.20 10.77
CA LEU A 66 -12.86 9.06 11.24
C LEU A 66 -12.18 7.72 10.90
N TYR A 67 -11.57 7.60 9.72
CA TYR A 67 -10.81 6.41 9.33
C TYR A 67 -9.64 6.13 10.29
N VAL A 68 -8.94 7.18 10.72
CA VAL A 68 -7.86 7.11 11.73
C VAL A 68 -8.42 6.75 13.11
N GLU A 69 -9.49 7.42 13.56
CA GLU A 69 -10.13 7.17 14.86
C GLU A 69 -10.64 5.73 15.01
N LYS A 70 -11.09 5.12 13.90
CA LYS A 70 -11.54 3.72 13.87
C LYS A 70 -10.37 2.71 13.79
N GLY A 71 -9.13 3.18 13.74
CA GLY A 71 -7.92 2.34 13.75
C GLY A 71 -7.47 1.83 12.39
N PHE A 72 -8.13 2.19 11.29
CA PHE A 72 -7.83 1.65 9.95
C PHE A 72 -6.52 2.18 9.34
N ALA A 73 -5.95 3.25 9.91
CA ALA A 73 -4.68 3.82 9.49
C ALA A 73 -3.46 3.02 10.01
N ILE A 74 -3.67 2.05 10.91
CA ILE A 74 -2.59 1.21 11.43
C ILE A 74 -2.22 0.19 10.35
N THR A 75 -1.11 0.43 9.64
CA THR A 75 -0.67 -0.42 8.51
C THR A 75 -0.12 -1.79 8.95
N LYS A 76 0.52 -1.85 10.13
CA LYS A 76 1.15 -3.08 10.63
C LYS A 76 1.24 -3.08 12.16
N PRO A 77 0.36 -3.78 12.88
CA PRO A 77 0.33 -3.77 14.34
C PRO A 77 1.35 -4.72 15.00
N THR A 78 2.60 -4.77 14.53
CA THR A 78 3.62 -5.68 15.10
C THR A 78 4.20 -5.21 16.44
N LYS A 79 4.10 -3.92 16.74
CA LYS A 79 4.53 -3.34 18.03
C LYS A 79 3.58 -2.20 18.40
N ARG A 80 3.21 -2.09 19.68
CA ARG A 80 2.32 -1.03 20.17
C ARG A 80 2.87 0.38 19.90
N GLU A 81 4.19 0.55 19.96
CA GLU A 81 4.86 1.81 19.62
C GLU A 81 4.54 2.30 18.20
N TYR A 82 4.40 1.38 17.23
CA TYR A 82 4.15 1.70 15.82
C TYR A 82 2.72 2.17 15.55
N MET A 83 1.81 1.90 16.49
CA MET A 83 0.38 2.18 16.36
C MET A 83 0.01 3.61 16.78
N GLY A 84 0.97 4.37 17.31
CA GLY A 84 0.75 5.78 17.67
C GLY A 84 -0.24 5.98 18.81
N GLY A 85 -0.43 4.97 19.67
CA GLY A 85 -1.37 5.00 20.80
C GLY A 85 -2.83 4.73 20.43
N LEU A 86 -3.09 4.37 19.17
CA LEU A 86 -4.43 4.01 18.70
C LEU A 86 -4.73 2.53 18.94
N SER A 87 -6.02 2.19 19.04
CA SER A 87 -6.50 0.81 19.08
C SER A 87 -6.77 0.29 17.67
N LEU A 88 -6.65 -1.01 17.48
CA LEU A 88 -7.08 -1.65 16.25
C LEU A 88 -8.62 -1.61 16.10
N PRO A 89 -9.13 -1.75 14.87
CA PRO A 89 -10.55 -1.86 14.61
C PRO A 89 -11.24 -2.90 15.50
N ALA A 90 -12.48 -2.63 15.90
CA ALA A 90 -13.27 -3.44 16.83
C ALA A 90 -12.65 -3.66 18.23
N GLY A 91 -11.61 -2.89 18.60
CA GLY A 91 -10.92 -3.03 19.88
C GLY A 91 -10.22 -4.38 20.04
N ILE A 92 -9.73 -4.94 18.93
CA ILE A 92 -8.98 -6.20 18.94
C ILE A 92 -7.57 -5.92 19.44
N ASP A 93 -7.05 -6.78 20.31
CA ASP A 93 -5.69 -6.64 20.78
C ASP A 93 -4.69 -6.99 19.65
N PRO A 94 -3.57 -6.25 19.52
CA PRO A 94 -2.54 -6.53 18.51
C PRO A 94 -2.03 -7.97 18.52
N GLU A 95 -2.00 -8.58 19.70
CA GLU A 95 -1.54 -9.96 19.91
C GLU A 95 -2.50 -10.99 19.30
N ASP A 96 -3.78 -10.63 19.12
CA ASP A 96 -4.82 -11.48 18.51
C ASP A 96 -5.04 -11.16 17.02
N TRP A 97 -4.32 -10.18 16.46
CA TRP A 97 -4.49 -9.75 15.07
C TRP A 97 -3.65 -10.60 14.10
N ASP A 98 -4.33 -11.41 13.29
CA ASP A 98 -3.71 -12.29 12.31
C ASP A 98 -3.95 -11.86 10.84
N VAL A 99 -3.52 -12.69 9.89
CA VAL A 99 -3.70 -12.44 8.45
C VAL A 99 -5.16 -12.49 8.00
N PHE A 100 -6.02 -13.24 8.69
CA PHE A 100 -7.45 -13.33 8.37
C PHE A 100 -8.19 -12.06 8.83
N HIS A 101 -7.74 -11.38 9.88
CA HIS A 101 -8.24 -10.04 10.22
C HIS A 101 -7.97 -9.02 9.10
N ASN A 102 -6.79 -9.08 8.48
CA ASN A 102 -6.47 -8.23 7.32
C ASN A 102 -7.37 -8.56 6.12
N LEU A 103 -7.63 -9.85 5.88
CA LEU A 103 -8.53 -10.31 4.82
C LEU A 103 -9.95 -9.78 5.05
N VAL A 104 -10.53 -9.97 6.24
CA VAL A 104 -11.88 -9.51 6.59
C VAL A 104 -12.00 -8.00 6.48
N THR A 105 -11.00 -7.26 6.98
CA THR A 105 -10.97 -5.79 6.86
C THR A 105 -10.96 -5.35 5.41
N THR A 106 -10.12 -5.97 4.58
CA THR A 106 -10.03 -5.66 3.15
C THR A 106 -11.33 -5.97 2.43
N ASP A 107 -11.90 -7.15 2.66
CA ASP A 107 -13.14 -7.60 2.03
C ASP A 107 -14.31 -6.65 2.36
N GLU A 108 -14.52 -6.35 3.65
CA GLU A 108 -15.61 -5.48 4.07
C GLU A 108 -15.41 -4.03 3.60
N LEU A 109 -14.19 -3.48 3.63
CA LEU A 109 -13.91 -2.14 3.09
C LEU A 109 -14.26 -2.05 1.60
N ASN A 110 -13.95 -3.08 0.80
CA ASN A 110 -14.23 -3.10 -0.63
C ASN A 110 -15.73 -3.12 -0.97
N ARG A 111 -16.61 -3.44 -0.01
CA ARG A 111 -18.05 -3.36 -0.21
C ARG A 111 -18.58 -1.95 -0.48
N VAL A 112 -17.76 -0.92 -0.24
CA VAL A 112 -18.09 0.45 -0.64
C VAL A 112 -18.39 0.55 -2.14
N GLY A 113 -17.78 -0.30 -2.98
CA GLY A 113 -18.00 -0.32 -4.43
C GLY A 113 -17.27 0.79 -5.21
N TYR A 114 -16.49 1.61 -4.52
CA TYR A 114 -15.71 2.72 -5.08
C TYR A 114 -14.24 2.60 -4.65
N THR A 115 -13.43 1.91 -5.44
CA THR A 115 -12.02 1.61 -5.11
C THR A 115 -11.17 2.88 -4.94
N GLY A 116 -11.44 3.95 -5.69
CA GLY A 116 -10.66 5.18 -5.57
C GLY A 116 -10.89 5.89 -4.25
N VAL A 117 -12.05 5.69 -3.60
CA VAL A 117 -12.32 6.19 -2.26
C VAL A 117 -11.41 5.54 -1.24
N LEU A 118 -11.30 4.21 -1.27
CA LEU A 118 -10.40 3.46 -0.38
C LEU A 118 -8.95 3.84 -0.63
N TRP A 119 -8.56 3.95 -1.90
CA TRP A 119 -7.21 4.37 -2.25
C TRP A 119 -6.95 5.82 -1.85
N GLY A 120 -7.95 6.70 -1.95
CA GLY A 120 -7.90 8.09 -1.56
C GLY A 120 -7.74 8.28 -0.05
N LEU A 121 -8.35 7.41 0.76
CA LEU A 121 -8.19 7.39 2.21
C LEU A 121 -6.77 6.98 2.60
N PHE A 122 -6.30 5.83 2.12
CA PHE A 122 -5.09 5.23 2.68
C PHE A 122 -4.24 4.39 1.71
N GLY A 123 -4.63 4.27 0.45
CA GLY A 123 -3.98 3.38 -0.52
C GLY A 123 -2.49 3.66 -0.73
N GLY A 124 -2.04 4.92 -0.62
CA GLY A 124 -0.62 5.26 -0.67
C GLY A 124 0.17 4.72 0.52
N ASN A 125 -0.41 4.74 1.72
CA ASN A 125 0.22 4.25 2.94
C ASN A 125 0.28 2.71 2.95
N THR A 126 -0.76 2.02 2.48
CA THR A 126 -0.79 0.55 2.44
C THR A 126 0.30 -0.05 1.54
N ILE A 127 0.85 0.72 0.60
CA ILE A 127 1.95 0.28 -0.29
C ILE A 127 3.27 1.00 -0.03
N GLY A 128 3.24 2.25 0.45
CA GLY A 128 4.42 3.07 0.69
C GLY A 128 5.10 2.80 2.04
N CYS A 129 4.34 2.41 3.06
CA CYS A 129 4.87 2.12 4.40
C CYS A 129 5.50 0.72 4.54
N PRO A 130 4.96 -0.37 3.93
CA PRO A 130 5.51 -1.71 4.12
C PRO A 130 7.01 -1.86 3.86
N PRO A 131 7.62 -1.24 2.84
CA PRO A 131 9.08 -1.33 2.67
C PRO A 131 9.87 -0.82 3.88
N ILE A 132 9.40 0.26 4.52
CA ILE A 132 10.02 0.82 5.73
C ILE A 132 9.81 -0.13 6.91
N LEU A 133 8.61 -0.66 7.08
CA LEU A 133 8.27 -1.53 8.21
C LEU A 133 8.93 -2.91 8.12
N ASN A 134 9.21 -3.39 6.91
CA ASN A 134 9.85 -4.68 6.67
C ASN A 134 11.38 -4.60 6.59
N PHE A 135 11.92 -3.56 5.97
CA PHE A 135 13.36 -3.49 5.64
C PHE A 135 14.07 -2.24 6.18
N GLY A 136 13.31 -1.26 6.68
CA GLY A 136 13.89 -0.10 7.34
C GLY A 136 14.52 -0.45 8.68
N ASN A 137 15.41 0.42 9.15
CA ASN A 137 15.98 0.31 10.50
C ASN A 137 14.95 0.76 11.57
N GLU A 138 15.19 0.44 12.84
CA GLU A 138 14.25 0.77 13.92
C GLU A 138 14.02 2.29 14.06
N ALA A 139 15.05 3.12 13.83
CA ALA A 139 14.91 4.57 13.90
C ALA A 139 13.91 5.09 12.85
N GLN A 140 13.94 4.55 11.61
CA GLN A 140 12.96 4.87 10.57
C GLN A 140 11.55 4.42 10.98
N LYS A 141 11.40 3.19 11.48
CA LYS A 141 10.08 2.67 11.89
C LYS A 141 9.45 3.53 12.99
N LEU A 142 10.22 3.87 14.02
CA LEU A 142 9.76 4.70 15.14
C LEU A 142 9.50 6.16 14.72
N LYS A 143 10.27 6.70 13.77
CA LYS A 143 10.06 8.05 13.24
C LYS A 143 8.77 8.18 12.45
N TYR A 144 8.42 7.18 11.63
CA TYR A 144 7.35 7.29 10.64
C TYR A 144 6.06 6.56 11.03
N SER A 145 6.13 5.31 11.50
CA SER A 145 4.93 4.48 11.72
C SER A 145 3.89 5.11 12.66
N PRO A 146 4.27 5.65 13.84
CA PRO A 146 3.29 6.22 14.76
C PRO A 146 2.57 7.43 14.15
N LYS A 147 3.29 8.25 13.37
CA LYS A 147 2.75 9.43 12.69
C LYS A 147 1.81 9.06 11.55
N VAL A 148 2.13 8.00 10.80
CA VAL A 148 1.23 7.44 9.78
C VAL A 148 -0.05 6.92 10.41
N SER A 149 0.06 6.16 11.51
CA SER A 149 -1.10 5.61 12.24
C SER A 149 -2.02 6.73 12.73
N ARG A 150 -1.48 7.85 13.22
CA ARG A 150 -2.26 9.04 13.63
C ARG A 150 -2.73 9.93 12.46
N GLY A 151 -2.44 9.56 11.22
CA GLY A 151 -2.81 10.35 10.03
C GLY A 151 -2.05 11.68 9.88
N GLU A 152 -0.98 11.90 10.65
CA GLU A 152 -0.19 13.15 10.64
C GLU A 152 0.69 13.27 9.40
N ILE A 153 1.15 12.12 8.87
CA ILE A 153 1.93 12.05 7.65
C ILE A 153 1.39 10.97 6.73
N ARG A 154 1.69 11.09 5.45
CA ARG A 154 1.26 10.17 4.39
C ARG A 154 2.43 9.79 3.50
N PHE A 155 2.43 8.55 3.07
CA PHE A 155 3.36 7.97 2.12
C PHE A 155 2.66 7.67 0.80
N CYS A 156 3.44 7.64 -0.26
CA CYS A 156 3.11 6.98 -1.52
C CYS A 156 4.27 6.06 -1.95
N LEU A 157 4.02 5.18 -2.91
CA LEU A 157 5.04 4.28 -3.46
C LEU A 157 5.40 4.70 -4.90
N GLY A 158 6.62 5.19 -5.10
CA GLY A 158 7.14 5.68 -6.37
C GLY A 158 8.00 4.66 -7.11
N ILE A 159 7.38 3.68 -7.77
CA ILE A 159 8.13 2.70 -8.58
C ILE A 159 8.04 3.05 -10.06
N THR A 160 6.82 3.02 -10.59
CA THR A 160 6.48 3.14 -12.00
C THR A 160 6.94 4.47 -12.59
N GLU A 161 7.44 4.43 -13.81
CA GLU A 161 7.96 5.55 -14.58
C GLU A 161 7.25 5.65 -15.93
N PRO A 162 7.36 6.78 -16.65
CA PRO A 162 6.88 6.88 -18.03
C PRO A 162 7.36 5.76 -18.94
N ASP A 163 8.63 5.36 -18.77
CA ASP A 163 9.31 4.39 -19.63
C ASP A 163 9.34 2.96 -19.05
N ALA A 164 8.90 2.78 -17.80
CA ALA A 164 9.02 1.51 -17.09
C ALA A 164 7.87 1.27 -16.09
N GLY A 165 6.92 0.43 -16.47
CA GLY A 165 5.84 -0.06 -15.60
C GLY A 165 6.05 -1.51 -15.17
N SER A 166 5.72 -2.46 -16.04
CA SER A 166 5.94 -3.88 -15.79
C SER A 166 7.44 -4.23 -15.70
N ASP A 167 8.28 -3.49 -16.42
CA ASP A 167 9.73 -3.68 -16.44
C ASP A 167 10.45 -2.84 -15.38
N VAL A 168 10.18 -3.17 -14.11
CA VAL A 168 10.76 -2.45 -12.96
C VAL A 168 12.30 -2.50 -12.94
N ALA A 169 12.91 -3.50 -13.55
CA ALA A 169 14.37 -3.63 -13.59
C ALA A 169 15.05 -2.50 -14.39
N ASN A 170 14.33 -1.86 -15.29
CA ASN A 170 14.83 -0.85 -16.23
C ASN A 170 14.34 0.58 -15.92
N ILE A 171 13.93 0.85 -14.67
CA ILE A 171 13.70 2.23 -14.21
C ILE A 171 14.95 3.11 -14.41
N ARG A 172 14.73 4.39 -14.66
CA ARG A 172 15.73 5.40 -15.03
C ARG A 172 15.93 6.46 -13.96
N THR A 173 15.01 6.63 -13.01
CA THR A 173 15.22 7.57 -11.88
C THR A 173 16.51 7.17 -11.15
N THR A 174 17.44 8.10 -11.01
CA THR A 174 18.75 7.88 -10.40
C THR A 174 18.83 8.50 -9.02
N ALA A 175 19.72 7.97 -8.18
CA ALA A 175 20.11 8.56 -6.92
C ALA A 175 21.63 8.44 -6.79
N LYS A 176 22.34 9.54 -7.04
CA LYS A 176 23.81 9.56 -6.95
C LYS A 176 24.23 9.95 -5.54
N ARG A 177 25.05 9.11 -4.90
CA ARG A 177 25.59 9.43 -3.57
C ARG A 177 26.56 10.61 -3.64
N SER A 178 26.38 11.57 -2.73
CA SER A 178 27.20 12.77 -2.56
C SER A 178 27.41 13.02 -1.06
N GLY A 179 28.40 12.36 -0.47
CA GLY A 179 28.67 12.45 0.98
C GLY A 179 27.55 11.79 1.80
N ASN A 180 26.91 12.58 2.67
CA ASN A 180 25.82 12.14 3.55
C ASN A 180 24.42 12.28 2.92
N LYS A 181 24.33 12.53 1.62
CA LYS A 181 23.08 12.65 0.86
C LYS A 181 23.15 11.91 -0.48
N TYR A 182 21.98 11.66 -1.06
CA TYR A 182 21.78 11.30 -2.45
C TYR A 182 21.22 12.50 -3.21
N ILE A 183 21.63 12.65 -4.47
CA ILE A 183 21.03 13.59 -5.42
C ILE A 183 20.15 12.78 -6.36
N VAL A 184 18.85 13.03 -6.31
CA VAL A 184 17.84 12.24 -7.03
C VAL A 184 17.34 13.00 -8.25
N ASN A 185 17.34 12.31 -9.41
CA ASN A 185 16.88 12.85 -10.69
C ASN A 185 16.01 11.83 -11.43
N GLY A 186 14.86 12.27 -11.95
CA GLY A 186 13.97 11.43 -12.76
C GLY A 186 12.49 11.74 -12.54
N ALA A 187 11.63 10.78 -12.88
CA ALA A 187 10.19 10.96 -12.74
C ALA A 187 9.46 9.66 -12.43
N LYS A 188 8.33 9.79 -11.71
CA LYS A 188 7.43 8.71 -11.33
C LYS A 188 6.02 9.01 -11.84
N LYS A 189 5.33 7.99 -12.33
CA LYS A 189 4.00 8.09 -12.96
C LYS A 189 3.04 7.10 -12.33
N TRP A 190 1.76 7.48 -12.26
CA TRP A 190 0.68 6.68 -11.64
C TRP A 190 0.84 6.51 -10.13
N ILE A 191 1.33 7.54 -9.43
CA ILE A 191 1.63 7.45 -8.01
C ILE A 191 0.39 7.77 -7.19
N THR A 192 -0.25 6.73 -6.65
CA THR A 192 -1.42 6.84 -5.78
C THR A 192 -1.11 7.72 -4.56
N ASN A 193 -2.01 8.66 -4.26
CA ASN A 193 -1.91 9.66 -3.21
C ASN A 193 -0.70 10.61 -3.28
N GLY A 194 0.10 10.60 -4.36
CA GLY A 194 1.32 11.42 -4.44
C GLY A 194 1.10 12.91 -4.19
N ILE A 195 -0.07 13.43 -4.56
CA ILE A 195 -0.45 14.83 -4.38
C ILE A 195 -0.63 15.23 -2.92
N TRP A 196 -1.04 14.30 -2.04
CA TRP A 196 -1.25 14.52 -0.61
C TRP A 196 -0.15 13.89 0.26
N ALA A 197 0.73 13.08 -0.34
CA ALA A 197 1.80 12.43 0.38
C ALA A 197 2.85 13.44 0.86
N HIS A 198 3.41 13.19 2.04
CA HIS A 198 4.54 13.91 2.61
C HIS A 198 5.86 13.28 2.17
N TYR A 199 5.86 11.96 1.99
CA TYR A 199 7.03 11.18 1.60
C TYR A 199 6.69 10.23 0.46
N CYS A 200 7.65 10.00 -0.42
CA CYS A 200 7.59 8.96 -1.43
C CYS A 200 8.63 7.89 -1.11
N THR A 201 8.17 6.66 -0.88
CA THR A 201 9.04 5.49 -0.90
C THR A 201 9.35 5.18 -2.37
N ALA A 202 10.49 5.63 -2.86
CA ALA A 202 10.81 5.63 -4.28
C ALA A 202 11.86 4.57 -4.63
N ALA A 203 11.60 3.84 -5.71
CA ALA A 203 12.63 3.02 -6.37
C ALA A 203 13.54 3.91 -7.20
N VAL A 204 14.84 3.84 -6.95
CA VAL A 204 15.86 4.67 -7.59
C VAL A 204 17.05 3.81 -8.00
N ARG A 205 17.78 4.22 -9.03
CA ARG A 205 19.01 3.59 -9.47
C ARG A 205 20.20 4.23 -8.78
N THR A 206 20.82 3.50 -7.87
CA THR A 206 22.07 3.87 -7.17
C THR A 206 23.29 3.20 -7.78
N GLY A 207 23.11 2.04 -8.42
CA GLY A 207 24.17 1.24 -9.01
C GLY A 207 24.07 1.09 -10.54
N GLY A 208 24.55 -0.04 -11.04
CA GLY A 208 24.56 -0.37 -12.47
C GLY A 208 23.17 -0.65 -13.07
N LYS A 209 23.15 -1.19 -14.29
CA LYS A 209 21.90 -1.55 -14.99
C LYS A 209 21.22 -2.76 -14.35
N GLY A 210 19.92 -2.92 -14.62
CA GLY A 210 19.13 -4.06 -14.19
C GLY A 210 18.78 -4.05 -12.69
N ARG A 211 18.40 -5.23 -12.19
CA ARG A 211 17.83 -5.45 -10.86
C ARG A 211 18.77 -5.06 -9.72
N GLY A 212 20.05 -5.44 -9.85
CA GLY A 212 21.08 -5.22 -8.82
C GLY A 212 21.64 -3.80 -8.75
N GLY A 213 20.98 -2.81 -9.35
CA GLY A 213 21.34 -1.40 -9.21
C GLY A 213 20.23 -0.53 -8.61
N ILE A 214 19.15 -1.16 -8.14
CA ILE A 214 17.96 -0.46 -7.65
C ILE A 214 17.98 -0.44 -6.12
N SER A 215 17.73 0.74 -5.53
CA SER A 215 17.53 0.96 -4.10
C SER A 215 16.14 1.51 -3.83
N LEU A 216 15.72 1.48 -2.56
CA LEU A 216 14.55 2.21 -2.08
C LEU A 216 14.98 3.39 -1.20
N LEU A 217 14.48 4.58 -1.49
CA LEU A 217 14.70 5.80 -0.71
C LEU A 217 13.38 6.37 -0.19
N ILE A 218 13.42 6.93 1.02
CA ILE A 218 12.36 7.80 1.55
C ILE A 218 12.63 9.22 1.06
N ILE A 219 11.90 9.71 0.06
CA ILE A 219 12.08 11.04 -0.51
C ILE A 219 11.05 12.01 0.09
N PRO A 220 11.45 13.09 0.80
CA PRO A 220 10.52 14.13 1.24
C PRO A 220 9.93 14.89 0.05
N LEU A 221 8.60 14.90 -0.09
CA LEU A 221 7.93 15.51 -1.25
C LEU A 221 7.80 17.04 -1.17
N ALA A 222 8.16 17.63 -0.03
CA ALA A 222 8.31 19.07 0.15
C ALA A 222 9.75 19.56 -0.12
N ALA A 223 10.69 18.65 -0.45
CA ALA A 223 12.07 19.04 -0.76
C ALA A 223 12.13 19.89 -2.03
N LYS A 224 13.10 20.80 -2.09
CA LYS A 224 13.41 21.56 -3.30
C LYS A 224 13.74 20.60 -4.44
N GLY A 225 13.24 20.90 -5.65
CA GLY A 225 13.42 20.06 -6.84
C GLY A 225 12.33 19.00 -7.03
N VAL A 226 11.41 18.84 -6.07
CA VAL A 226 10.24 17.97 -6.24
C VAL A 226 9.08 18.75 -6.85
N THR A 227 8.61 18.31 -8.02
CA THR A 227 7.38 18.83 -8.64
C THR A 227 6.33 17.73 -8.68
N ARG A 228 5.07 18.08 -8.43
CA ARG A 228 3.94 17.13 -8.42
C ARG A 228 2.79 17.68 -9.24
N ARG A 229 2.24 16.83 -10.10
CA ARG A 229 1.06 17.16 -10.89
C ARG A 229 0.05 16.03 -10.80
N ARG A 230 -1.18 16.37 -10.44
CA ARG A 230 -2.30 15.42 -10.46
C ARG A 230 -2.57 14.94 -11.88
N MET A 231 -2.90 13.66 -12.01
CA MET A 231 -3.26 13.02 -13.26
C MET A 231 -4.73 12.64 -13.25
N GLU A 232 -5.42 12.90 -14.35
CA GLU A 232 -6.77 12.41 -14.58
C GLU A 232 -6.72 10.94 -14.99
N ASN A 233 -7.73 10.19 -14.55
CA ASN A 233 -7.88 8.76 -14.81
C ASN A 233 -9.34 8.48 -15.18
N SER A 234 -9.57 7.37 -15.88
CA SER A 234 -10.93 6.94 -16.28
C SER A 234 -11.76 6.39 -15.11
N GLY A 235 -11.16 6.25 -13.94
CA GLY A 235 -11.75 5.72 -12.72
C GLY A 235 -10.75 5.85 -11.57
N VAL A 236 -11.21 5.64 -10.34
CA VAL A 236 -10.44 5.91 -9.11
C VAL A 236 -9.94 7.36 -8.99
N ASN A 237 -10.78 8.32 -9.36
CA ASN A 237 -10.43 9.74 -9.34
C ASN A 237 -10.14 10.21 -7.92
N ALA A 238 -10.87 9.72 -6.91
CA ALA A 238 -10.61 10.04 -5.51
C ALA A 238 -9.22 9.62 -4.98
N SER A 239 -8.48 8.77 -5.72
CA SER A 239 -7.18 8.22 -5.30
C SER A 239 -5.98 9.18 -5.45
N GLY A 240 -6.15 10.29 -6.18
CA GLY A 240 -5.08 11.28 -6.38
C GLY A 240 -3.85 10.70 -7.08
N SER A 241 -4.07 10.01 -8.21
CA SER A 241 -2.99 9.57 -9.10
C SER A 241 -2.11 10.77 -9.49
N THR A 242 -0.80 10.62 -9.32
CA THR A 242 0.14 11.75 -9.41
C THR A 242 1.34 11.44 -10.30
N PHE A 243 1.76 12.42 -11.06
CA PHE A 243 3.07 12.50 -11.70
C PHE A 243 4.02 13.25 -10.78
N ILE A 244 5.20 12.70 -10.51
CA ILE A 244 6.20 13.29 -9.62
C ILE A 244 7.51 13.41 -10.39
N GLU A 245 8.11 14.58 -10.37
CA GLU A 245 9.41 14.87 -10.98
C GLU A 245 10.41 15.21 -9.88
N PHE A 246 11.63 14.74 -10.07
CA PHE A 246 12.77 14.99 -9.20
C PHE A 246 13.88 15.63 -10.04
N ASP A 247 14.24 16.86 -9.68
CA ASP A 247 15.32 17.63 -10.29
C ASP A 247 16.33 18.03 -9.20
N ASP A 248 17.48 17.38 -9.20
CA ASP A 248 18.56 17.53 -8.21
C ASP A 248 18.07 17.53 -6.74
N VAL A 249 17.16 16.62 -6.42
CA VAL A 249 16.56 16.54 -5.08
C VAL A 249 17.56 15.94 -4.09
N GLU A 250 17.88 16.70 -3.05
CA GLU A 250 18.76 16.25 -1.97
C GLU A 250 17.99 15.39 -0.96
N VAL A 251 18.43 14.14 -0.80
CA VAL A 251 17.83 13.18 0.14
C VAL A 251 18.89 12.69 1.11
N PRO A 252 18.71 12.82 2.44
CA PRO A 252 19.68 12.30 3.41
C PRO A 252 19.99 10.82 3.18
N ALA A 253 21.24 10.41 3.32
CA ALA A 253 21.64 9.01 3.11
C ALA A 253 20.98 8.06 4.11
N GLU A 254 20.61 8.55 5.30
CA GLU A 254 19.83 7.82 6.30
C GLU A 254 18.40 7.45 5.84
N ASN A 255 17.91 8.05 4.75
CA ASN A 255 16.62 7.71 4.17
C ASN A 255 16.68 6.49 3.22
N LEU A 256 17.86 5.88 3.05
CA LEU A 256 17.99 4.57 2.40
C LEU A 256 17.25 3.51 3.22
N ILE A 257 16.39 2.75 2.56
CA ILE A 257 15.67 1.64 3.18
C ILE A 257 16.47 0.36 2.92
N GLY A 258 16.89 -0.31 3.99
CA GLY A 258 17.67 -1.53 3.92
C GLY A 258 19.06 -1.30 3.31
N ILE A 259 19.48 -2.19 2.43
CA ILE A 259 20.81 -2.23 1.82
C ILE A 259 20.78 -1.57 0.45
N GLU A 260 21.80 -0.76 0.15
CA GLU A 260 21.96 -0.13 -1.17
C GLU A 260 22.04 -1.22 -2.26
N ASN A 261 21.31 -1.02 -3.37
CA ASN A 261 21.16 -1.91 -4.51
C ASN A 261 20.31 -3.19 -4.29
N ASP A 262 19.69 -3.35 -3.12
CA ASP A 262 18.81 -4.48 -2.80
C ASP A 262 17.30 -4.13 -2.93
N GLY A 263 17.00 -2.94 -3.43
CA GLY A 263 15.65 -2.39 -3.56
C GLY A 263 14.73 -3.19 -4.48
N PHE A 264 15.26 -3.83 -5.54
CA PHE A 264 14.44 -4.68 -6.40
C PHE A 264 13.87 -5.89 -5.64
N ARG A 265 14.68 -6.50 -4.76
CA ARG A 265 14.23 -7.61 -3.91
C ARG A 265 13.16 -7.13 -2.94
N TYR A 266 13.36 -5.99 -2.29
CA TYR A 266 12.37 -5.40 -1.39
C TYR A 266 11.03 -5.16 -2.06
N ILE A 267 11.03 -4.67 -3.31
CA ILE A 267 9.80 -4.44 -4.09
C ILE A 267 9.07 -5.77 -4.37
N MET A 268 9.80 -6.82 -4.75
CA MET A 268 9.17 -8.11 -5.05
C MET A 268 8.63 -8.79 -3.78
N SER A 269 9.36 -8.67 -2.67
CA SER A 269 8.92 -9.19 -1.38
C SER A 269 7.75 -8.40 -0.77
N SER A 270 7.76 -7.06 -0.88
CA SER A 270 6.70 -6.21 -0.30
C SER A 270 5.37 -6.30 -1.04
N LYS A 271 5.37 -6.74 -2.30
CA LYS A 271 4.14 -7.03 -3.06
C LYS A 271 3.49 -8.36 -2.68
N SER A 272 4.12 -9.17 -1.84
CA SER A 272 3.53 -10.39 -1.31
C SER A 272 2.82 -10.10 0.02
N PRO A 273 1.52 -10.42 0.19
CA PRO A 273 0.77 -10.13 1.42
C PRO A 273 1.20 -10.99 2.62
N MET A 274 2.11 -11.96 2.43
CA MET A 274 2.57 -12.85 3.49
C MET A 274 3.89 -12.38 4.11
N PRO A 275 4.03 -12.45 5.45
CA PRO A 275 5.32 -12.30 6.12
C PRO A 275 6.36 -13.25 5.52
N ILE A 276 7.61 -12.79 5.41
CA ILE A 276 8.75 -13.59 4.93
C ILE A 276 8.93 -14.86 5.78
N ASP A 277 8.55 -14.81 7.06
CA ASP A 277 8.69 -15.90 8.02
C ASP A 277 7.46 -16.83 8.06
N SER A 278 6.51 -16.68 7.13
CA SER A 278 5.40 -17.61 7.00
C SER A 278 5.92 -18.98 6.52
N PRO A 279 5.55 -20.11 7.14
CA PRO A 279 5.89 -21.45 6.65
C PRO A 279 5.29 -21.76 5.26
N PHE A 280 4.41 -20.88 4.75
CA PHE A 280 3.86 -20.93 3.39
C PHE A 280 4.55 -19.98 2.42
N HIS A 281 5.64 -19.32 2.83
CA HIS A 281 6.48 -18.54 1.93
C HIS A 281 7.25 -19.49 1.02
N PHE A 282 6.73 -19.73 -0.18
CA PHE A 282 7.48 -20.39 -1.25
C PHE A 282 8.61 -19.45 -1.69
N SER A 283 9.78 -19.61 -1.07
CA SER A 283 11.02 -19.12 -1.65
C SER A 283 11.16 -19.79 -3.01
N HIS A 284 10.91 -19.04 -4.08
CA HIS A 284 11.45 -19.41 -5.38
C HIS A 284 12.96 -19.19 -5.24
N SER A 285 13.66 -20.22 -4.77
CA SER A 285 15.07 -20.39 -5.05
C SER A 285 15.20 -20.39 -6.57
N TYR A 286 15.47 -19.21 -7.13
CA TYR A 286 15.94 -19.07 -8.50
C TYR A 286 17.35 -19.64 -8.54
N HIS A 287 17.44 -20.97 -8.53
CA HIS A 287 18.62 -21.65 -9.01
C HIS A 287 18.68 -21.43 -10.51
N ASP A 288 19.81 -20.85 -10.92
CA ASP A 288 20.27 -20.68 -12.29
C ASP A 288 20.13 -22.03 -13.04
N LYS A 289 19.09 -22.19 -13.85
CA LYS A 289 18.90 -23.38 -14.69
C LYS A 289 19.54 -23.15 -16.06
N THR A 290 20.85 -22.98 -16.07
CA THR A 290 21.70 -23.21 -17.23
C THR A 290 22.19 -24.66 -17.24
N ASN A 291 21.26 -25.63 -17.34
CA ASN A 291 21.56 -26.98 -17.81
C ASN A 291 20.28 -27.81 -17.94
N ILE A 292 19.74 -27.91 -19.16
CA ILE A 292 18.80 -28.96 -19.54
C ILE A 292 19.49 -29.76 -20.66
N PRO A 293 19.85 -31.04 -20.46
CA PRO A 293 20.41 -31.84 -21.53
C PRO A 293 19.30 -32.23 -22.51
N SER A 294 19.57 -32.02 -23.80
CA SER A 294 18.70 -32.37 -24.92
C SER A 294 18.39 -33.87 -24.92
N ARG A 295 17.12 -34.26 -24.79
CA ARG A 295 16.69 -35.62 -25.13
C ARG A 295 16.57 -35.73 -26.65
N LYS A 296 17.34 -36.63 -27.25
CA LYS A 296 17.12 -37.08 -28.63
C LYS A 296 15.84 -37.92 -28.71
N PRO A 297 15.08 -37.82 -29.81
CA PRO A 297 13.86 -38.61 -29.98
C PRO A 297 14.21 -40.05 -30.37
N THR A 298 13.50 -40.99 -29.76
CA THR A 298 13.26 -42.35 -30.27
C THR A 298 11.79 -42.45 -30.62
#